data_AF-A0AAN7YGZ2-F1
#
_entry.id   AF-A0AAN7YGZ2-F1
#
_cell.length_a   1.000
_cell.length_b   1.000
_cell.length_c   1.000
_cell.angle_alpha   90.00
_cell.angle_beta   90.00
_cell.angle_gamma   90.00
#
_symmetry.space_group_name_H-M   'P 1'
#
loop_
_entity.id
_entity.type
_entity.pdbx_description
1 polymer ?
#
loop_
_entity_poly.entity_id
_entity_poly.type
_entity_poly.pdbx_seq_one_letter_code
_entity_poly.pdbx_strand_id
1 'polypeptide(L)'
;MKSRGLFSLLSLGAITSVTAQRPANTSICDYYTTALLTNDTAANQYTLLTLLVNTAVIGNYTQPSNGVLVPGILNPNGMYNGTAVNLVPYFNGCDISTNNGTVFNLVTNPPISQNFLDGGGATPLMNNLPANDTTSNQ
;
A
#
# COMPACT_ATOMS: atom_id res chain seq x y z
N MET A 1 -7.36 53.18 -33.59
CA MET A 1 -7.41 52.39 -32.33
C MET A 1 -8.54 51.38 -32.48
N LYS A 2 -8.41 50.07 -32.27
CA LYS A 2 -7.40 49.26 -31.60
C LYS A 2 -7.59 47.82 -32.09
N SER A 3 -6.52 47.21 -32.60
CA SER A 3 -6.47 45.79 -32.99
C SER A 3 -6.80 44.90 -31.79
N ARG A 4 -7.74 43.96 -31.95
CA ARG A 4 -8.02 42.92 -30.95
C ARG A 4 -7.31 41.65 -31.40
N GLY A 5 -6.08 41.48 -30.92
CA GLY A 5 -5.27 40.27 -31.12
C GLY A 5 -5.91 39.08 -30.43
N LEU A 6 -6.12 38.01 -31.19
CA LEU A 6 -6.55 36.70 -30.72
C LEU A 6 -5.29 35.96 -30.22
N PHE A 7 -5.05 35.97 -28.91
CA PHE A 7 -3.98 35.17 -28.29
C PHE A 7 -4.50 33.74 -28.06
N SER A 8 -4.19 32.83 -28.99
CA SER A 8 -4.32 31.39 -28.77
C SER A 8 -3.23 30.92 -27.80
N LEU A 9 -3.64 30.57 -26.57
CA LEU A 9 -2.80 29.91 -25.58
C LEU A 9 -2.70 28.42 -25.91
N LEU A 10 -1.55 27.95 -26.42
CA LEU A 10 -1.22 26.53 -26.47
C LEU A 10 -0.81 26.07 -25.05
N SER A 11 -1.62 25.23 -24.42
CA SER A 11 -1.24 24.53 -23.20
C SER A 11 -0.44 23.26 -23.55
N LEU A 12 0.90 23.33 -23.45
CA LEU A 12 1.74 22.13 -23.43
C LEU A 12 1.58 21.43 -22.07
N GLY A 13 0.89 20.29 -22.04
CA GLY A 13 0.88 19.41 -20.87
C GLY A 13 2.27 18.78 -20.71
N ALA A 14 2.95 19.09 -19.60
CA ALA A 14 4.20 18.41 -19.24
C ALA A 14 3.87 16.96 -18.87
N ILE A 15 4.27 16.01 -19.71
CA ILE A 15 4.27 14.59 -19.37
C ILE A 15 5.47 14.40 -18.44
N THR A 16 5.25 14.41 -17.12
CA THR A 16 6.30 14.06 -16.17
C THR A 16 6.53 12.55 -16.26
N SER A 17 7.55 12.14 -17.00
CA SER A 17 8.06 10.78 -16.96
C SER A 17 8.59 10.50 -15.54
N VAL A 18 7.92 9.61 -14.81
CA VAL A 18 8.44 9.08 -13.55
C VAL A 18 9.58 8.13 -13.91
N THR A 19 10.81 8.64 -13.95
CA THR A 19 11.99 7.79 -14.02
C THR A 19 12.11 7.06 -12.69
N ALA A 20 12.08 5.74 -12.70
CA ALA A 20 12.42 4.97 -11.50
C ALA A 20 13.81 5.39 -11.02
N GLN A 21 14.00 5.60 -9.72
CA GLN A 21 15.28 6.06 -9.14
C GLN A 21 16.42 5.04 -9.26
N ARG A 22 16.22 3.93 -9.98
CA ARG A 22 17.13 2.78 -10.12
C ARG A 22 17.64 2.64 -11.56
N PRO A 23 18.82 2.00 -11.76
CA PRO A 23 19.26 1.57 -13.08
C PRO A 23 18.23 0.65 -13.77
N ALA A 24 18.06 0.81 -15.08
CA ALA A 24 17.06 0.05 -15.85
C ALA A 24 17.31 -1.46 -15.88
N ASN A 25 18.54 -1.89 -15.63
CA ASN A 25 18.99 -3.28 -15.63
C ASN A 25 19.02 -3.94 -14.24
N THR A 26 18.52 -3.27 -13.19
CA THR A 26 18.50 -3.80 -11.81
C THR A 26 17.04 -3.95 -11.35
N SER A 27 16.69 -5.04 -10.67
CA SER A 27 15.33 -5.26 -10.15
C SER A 27 14.97 -4.25 -9.03
N ILE A 28 13.67 -4.10 -8.69
CA ILE A 28 13.24 -3.15 -7.64
C ILE A 28 13.76 -3.64 -6.31
N CYS A 29 13.60 -4.95 -6.07
CA CYS A 29 14.08 -5.62 -4.87
C CYS A 29 15.60 -5.48 -4.77
N ASP A 30 16.36 -5.86 -5.79
CA ASP A 30 17.82 -5.81 -5.76
C ASP A 30 18.31 -4.38 -5.44
N TYR A 31 17.78 -3.37 -6.14
CA TYR A 31 18.19 -1.98 -5.95
C TYR A 31 17.88 -1.46 -4.54
N TYR A 32 16.63 -1.58 -4.09
CA TYR A 32 16.23 -1.02 -2.79
C TYR A 32 16.72 -1.87 -1.62
N THR A 33 16.94 -3.17 -1.80
CA THR A 33 17.57 -4.03 -0.80
C THR A 33 19.02 -3.60 -0.58
N THR A 34 19.81 -3.39 -1.64
CA THR A 34 21.17 -2.84 -1.49
C THR A 34 21.14 -1.43 -0.90
N ALA A 35 20.27 -0.55 -1.40
CA ALA A 35 20.25 0.86 -0.98
C ALA A 35 19.84 1.06 0.50
N LEU A 36 18.93 0.23 1.01
CA LEU A 36 18.38 0.38 2.37
C LEU A 36 18.97 -0.60 3.38
N LEU A 37 19.37 -1.80 2.95
CA LEU A 37 19.83 -2.90 3.81
C LEU A 37 21.26 -3.34 3.48
N THR A 38 22.00 -2.55 2.69
CA THR A 38 23.42 -2.71 2.32
C THR A 38 23.71 -3.88 1.38
N ASN A 39 23.34 -5.11 1.73
CA ASN A 39 23.65 -6.31 0.94
C ASN A 39 22.38 -6.95 0.35
N ASP A 40 22.45 -7.34 -0.91
CA ASP A 40 21.35 -8.05 -1.57
C ASP A 40 21.40 -9.56 -1.28
N THR A 41 20.67 -9.96 -0.24
CA THR A 41 20.52 -11.36 0.17
C THR A 41 19.03 -11.69 0.25
N ALA A 42 18.67 -12.97 0.12
CA ALA A 42 17.27 -13.40 0.23
C ALA A 42 16.62 -12.94 1.56
N ALA A 43 17.37 -12.96 2.66
CA ALA A 43 16.91 -12.46 3.96
C ALA A 43 16.62 -10.95 3.92
N ASN A 44 17.52 -10.15 3.33
CA ASN A 44 17.30 -8.71 3.23
C ASN A 44 16.20 -8.35 2.22
N GLN A 45 16.03 -9.11 1.14
CA GLN A 45 14.89 -8.92 0.24
C GLN A 45 13.56 -9.20 0.95
N TYR A 46 13.50 -10.27 1.75
CA TYR A 46 12.33 -10.56 2.59
C TYR A 46 12.08 -9.43 3.59
N THR A 47 13.11 -8.96 4.30
CA THR A 47 13.00 -7.81 5.21
C THR A 47 12.49 -6.56 4.49
N LEU A 48 13.00 -6.24 3.30
CA LEU A 48 12.52 -5.10 2.52
C LEU A 48 11.02 -5.21 2.24
N LEU A 49 10.55 -6.39 1.80
CA LEU A 49 9.13 -6.61 1.52
C LEU A 49 8.28 -6.51 2.79
N THR A 50 8.73 -7.07 3.91
CA THR A 50 8.04 -6.93 5.20
C THR A 50 7.91 -5.46 5.60
N LEU A 51 8.99 -4.69 5.52
CA LEU A 51 8.97 -3.26 5.85
C LEU A 51 8.03 -2.47 4.92
N LEU A 52 8.06 -2.78 3.62
CA LEU A 52 7.23 -2.13 2.63
C LEU A 52 5.74 -2.41 2.85
N VAL A 53 5.37 -3.69 3.01
CA VAL A 53 3.99 -4.12 3.22
C VAL A 53 3.45 -3.54 4.52
N ASN A 54 4.19 -3.68 5.63
CA ASN A 54 3.75 -3.14 6.91
C ASN A 54 3.60 -1.61 6.84
N THR A 55 4.52 -0.90 6.17
CA THR A 55 4.38 0.56 5.99
C THR A 55 3.16 0.92 5.15
N ALA A 56 2.85 0.16 4.09
CA ALA A 56 1.64 0.37 3.30
C ALA A 56 0.36 0.10 4.11
N VAL A 57 0.40 -0.89 5.01
CA VAL A 57 -0.78 -1.31 5.79
C VAL A 57 -1.03 -0.38 6.98
N ILE A 58 -0.02 -0.18 7.84
CA ILE A 58 -0.14 0.50 9.14
C ILE A 58 0.51 1.89 9.18
N GLY A 59 1.11 2.34 8.09
CA GLY A 59 1.83 3.61 8.02
C GLY A 59 3.25 3.53 8.56
N ASN A 60 3.92 4.68 8.70
CA ASN A 60 5.29 4.70 9.20
C ASN A 60 5.38 4.15 10.64
N TYR A 61 6.16 3.07 10.82
CA TYR A 61 6.39 2.44 12.13
C TYR A 61 7.88 2.21 12.43
N THR A 62 8.76 2.41 11.45
CA THR A 62 10.22 2.37 11.62
C THR A 62 10.78 3.78 11.86
N GLN A 63 11.81 3.90 12.71
CA GLN A 63 12.57 5.13 12.91
C GLN A 63 14.04 4.93 12.50
N PRO A 64 14.70 5.95 11.91
CA PRO A 64 14.17 7.26 11.55
C PRO A 64 13.36 7.25 10.23
N SER A 65 12.24 7.97 10.19
CA SER A 65 11.51 8.21 8.94
C SER A 65 12.27 9.24 8.08
N ASN A 66 12.21 9.10 6.76
CA ASN A 66 12.79 10.04 5.80
C ASN A 66 11.99 11.36 5.66
N GLY A 67 11.04 11.61 6.57
CA GLY A 67 10.15 12.77 6.55
C GLY A 67 8.94 12.64 5.63
N VAL A 68 8.82 11.53 4.89
CA VAL A 68 7.63 11.23 4.09
C VAL A 68 6.60 10.54 4.97
N LEU A 69 5.47 11.24 5.21
CA LEU A 69 4.35 10.68 5.95
C LEU A 69 3.62 9.64 5.08
N VAL A 70 3.61 8.39 5.53
CA VAL A 70 2.77 7.33 4.98
C VAL A 70 1.69 7.00 6.02
N PRO A 71 0.40 7.32 5.78
CA PRO A 71 -0.66 7.08 6.75
C PRO A 71 -1.03 5.60 6.95
N GLY A 72 -0.81 4.76 5.94
CA GLY A 72 -1.27 3.37 5.91
C GLY A 72 -2.74 3.23 5.50
N ILE A 73 -3.10 2.11 4.85
CA ILE A 73 -4.48 1.84 4.42
C ILE A 73 -5.43 1.61 5.60
N LEU A 74 -4.92 1.24 6.78
CA LEU A 74 -5.71 1.03 7.99
C LEU A 74 -5.92 2.33 8.80
N ASN A 75 -5.52 3.49 8.30
CA ASN A 75 -5.88 4.76 8.93
C ASN A 75 -7.38 5.03 8.75
N PRO A 76 -8.20 5.04 9.83
CA PRO A 76 -9.65 5.26 9.72
C PRO A 76 -10.01 6.70 9.32
N ASN A 77 -9.05 7.62 9.39
CA ASN A 77 -9.22 9.05 9.07
C ASN A 77 -8.47 9.43 7.78
N GLY A 78 -8.31 8.49 6.84
CA GLY A 78 -7.66 8.73 5.56
C GLY A 78 -8.40 9.78 4.73
N MET A 79 -7.65 10.50 3.88
CA MET A 79 -8.21 11.51 2.97
C MET A 79 -7.70 11.26 1.55
N TYR A 80 -8.61 11.20 0.58
CA TYR A 80 -8.28 11.14 -0.84
C TYR A 80 -9.07 12.21 -1.59
N ASN A 81 -8.37 13.13 -2.27
CA ASN A 81 -8.97 14.26 -2.99
C ASN A 81 -10.04 15.03 -2.17
N GLY A 82 -9.76 15.32 -0.90
CA GLY A 82 -10.67 16.04 -0.01
C GLY A 82 -11.84 15.22 0.53
N THR A 83 -11.92 13.93 0.21
CA THR A 83 -12.95 13.01 0.70
C THR A 83 -12.38 12.11 1.80
N ALA A 84 -13.09 11.97 2.91
CA ALA A 84 -12.74 11.02 3.95
C ALA A 84 -12.89 9.58 3.43
N VAL A 85 -11.86 8.77 3.63
CA VAL A 85 -11.81 7.37 3.23
C VAL A 85 -11.42 6.54 4.44
N ASN A 86 -12.25 5.54 4.75
CA ASN A 86 -11.98 4.55 5.78
C ASN A 86 -12.07 3.16 5.15
N LEU A 87 -10.92 2.49 5.00
CA LEU A 87 -10.86 1.14 4.42
C LEU A 87 -10.93 0.04 5.48
N VAL A 88 -10.82 0.36 6.77
CA VAL A 88 -10.79 -0.62 7.86
C VAL A 88 -11.96 -1.63 7.82
N PRO A 89 -13.22 -1.23 7.51
CA PRO A 89 -14.34 -2.17 7.42
C PRO A 89 -14.17 -3.31 6.43
N TYR A 90 -13.39 -3.10 5.35
CA TYR A 90 -13.10 -4.13 4.36
C TYR A 90 -12.06 -5.16 4.83
N PHE A 91 -11.28 -4.84 5.87
CA PHE A 91 -10.21 -5.70 6.40
C PHE A 91 -10.57 -6.36 7.74
N ASN A 92 -11.45 -5.75 8.54
CA ASN A 92 -11.75 -6.24 9.90
C ASN A 92 -12.96 -7.19 9.96
N GLY A 93 -13.51 -7.58 8.81
CA GLY A 93 -14.69 -8.44 8.73
C GLY A 93 -16.03 -7.73 8.98
N CYS A 94 -16.10 -6.39 8.93
CA CYS A 94 -17.37 -5.68 8.96
C CYS A 94 -18.11 -5.73 7.62
N ASP A 95 -17.39 -5.54 6.51
CA ASP A 95 -17.96 -5.49 5.16
C ASP A 95 -17.65 -6.76 4.36
N ILE A 96 -18.57 -7.11 3.46
CA ILE A 96 -18.37 -8.20 2.50
C ILE A 96 -17.35 -7.73 1.44
N SER A 97 -16.11 -8.21 1.55
CA SER A 97 -14.97 -7.75 0.75
C SER A 97 -14.22 -8.86 0.00
N THR A 98 -14.58 -10.14 0.23
CA THR A 98 -13.82 -11.29 -0.25
C THR A 98 -14.69 -12.26 -1.04
N ASN A 99 -14.21 -12.71 -2.19
CA ASN A 99 -14.78 -13.82 -2.94
C ASN A 99 -14.02 -15.11 -2.60
N ASN A 100 -14.22 -15.63 -1.39
CA ASN A 100 -13.68 -16.94 -0.97
C ASN A 100 -14.72 -17.78 -0.20
N GLY A 101 -16.02 -17.54 -0.45
CA GLY A 101 -17.06 -18.32 0.17
C GLY A 101 -17.07 -19.77 -0.31
N THR A 102 -17.49 -20.70 0.54
CA THR A 102 -17.86 -22.04 0.10
C THR A 102 -19.22 -22.01 -0.59
N VAL A 103 -19.50 -23.00 -1.45
CA VAL A 103 -20.73 -23.03 -2.28
C VAL A 103 -21.97 -22.80 -1.42
N PHE A 104 -22.68 -21.72 -1.69
CA PHE A 104 -23.95 -21.39 -1.06
C PHE A 104 -25.00 -21.19 -2.14
N ASN A 105 -26.10 -21.95 -2.05
CA ASN A 105 -27.25 -21.84 -2.95
C ASN A 105 -26.89 -21.81 -4.45
N LEU A 106 -26.07 -22.77 -4.90
CA LEU A 106 -25.60 -22.92 -6.29
C LEU A 106 -24.68 -21.78 -6.80
N VAL A 107 -24.27 -20.85 -5.94
CA VAL A 107 -23.21 -19.89 -6.25
C VAL A 107 -21.87 -20.51 -5.89
N THR A 108 -21.01 -20.72 -6.89
CA THR A 108 -19.60 -21.03 -6.65
C THR A 108 -18.89 -19.75 -6.21
N ASN A 109 -18.27 -19.78 -5.04
CA ASN A 109 -17.49 -18.68 -4.49
C ASN A 109 -18.30 -17.40 -4.17
N PRO A 110 -19.36 -17.50 -3.31
CA PRO A 110 -20.14 -16.33 -2.91
C PRO A 110 -19.29 -15.31 -2.15
N PRO A 111 -19.67 -14.03 -2.18
CA PRO A 111 -18.94 -13.00 -1.47
C PRO A 111 -19.18 -13.16 0.05
N ILE A 112 -18.10 -13.10 0.83
CA ILE A 112 -18.09 -13.22 2.27
C ILE A 112 -17.37 -12.03 2.90
N SER A 113 -17.70 -11.77 4.16
CA SER A 113 -16.88 -10.95 5.03
C SER A 113 -15.77 -11.83 5.63
N GLN A 114 -14.53 -11.36 5.55
CA GLN A 114 -13.37 -12.04 6.13
C GLN A 114 -12.61 -11.03 7.00
N ASN A 115 -12.28 -11.42 8.23
CA ASN A 115 -11.41 -10.62 9.07
C ASN A 115 -9.95 -10.95 8.76
N PHE A 116 -9.25 -10.03 8.10
CA PHE A 116 -7.81 -10.07 7.78
C PHE A 116 -6.95 -9.42 8.89
N LEU A 117 -7.56 -9.00 10.00
CA LEU A 117 -6.88 -8.42 11.16
C LEU A 117 -7.08 -9.28 12.41
N ASP A 118 -7.54 -10.53 12.25
CA ASP A 118 -7.81 -11.47 13.33
C ASP A 118 -6.54 -11.96 14.05
N GLY A 119 -5.37 -11.79 13.44
CA GLY A 119 -4.06 -12.09 14.01
C GLY A 119 -3.51 -11.06 15.00
N GLY A 120 -4.31 -10.07 15.42
CA GLY A 120 -3.89 -8.97 16.29
C GLY A 120 -3.68 -7.63 15.59
N GLY A 121 -4.02 -7.55 14.30
CA GLY A 121 -4.05 -6.31 13.52
C GLY A 121 -2.69 -5.64 13.40
N ALA A 122 -2.61 -4.35 13.77
CA ALA A 122 -1.38 -3.58 13.60
C ALA A 122 -0.24 -3.99 14.57
N THR A 123 -0.57 -4.57 15.72
CA THR A 123 0.40 -4.92 16.78
C THR A 123 1.50 -5.89 16.30
N PRO A 124 1.20 -7.06 15.70
CA PRO A 124 2.24 -7.93 15.15
C PRO A 124 3.01 -7.25 14.00
N LEU A 125 2.33 -6.47 13.15
CA LEU A 125 2.96 -5.78 12.01
C LEU A 125 4.02 -4.76 12.47
N MET A 126 3.79 -4.05 13.59
CA MET A 126 4.78 -3.15 14.18
C MET A 126 6.07 -3.89 14.61
N ASN A 127 5.99 -5.21 14.82
CA ASN A 127 7.11 -6.06 15.19
C ASN A 127 7.64 -6.89 14.01
N ASN A 128 7.27 -6.55 12.77
CA ASN A 128 7.62 -7.31 11.56
C ASN A 128 7.12 -8.76 11.55
N LEU A 129 6.07 -9.05 12.32
CA LEU A 129 5.39 -10.34 12.34
C LEU A 129 4.12 -10.27 11.48
N PRO A 130 3.75 -11.34 10.77
CA PRO A 130 2.52 -11.36 9.99
C PRO A 130 1.26 -11.34 10.88
N ALA A 131 1.29 -12.09 11.98
CA ALA A 131 0.21 -12.23 12.97
C ALA A 131 0.79 -12.69 14.32
N ASN A 132 -0.05 -12.70 15.37
CA ASN A 132 0.29 -13.25 16.69
C ASN A 132 0.23 -14.79 16.73
N ASP A 133 -0.40 -15.42 15.73
CA ASP A 133 -0.55 -16.87 15.60
C ASP A 133 -0.47 -17.31 14.13
N THR A 134 -0.50 -18.62 13.89
CA THR A 134 -0.36 -19.22 12.56
C THR A 134 -1.69 -19.65 11.93
N THR A 135 -2.82 -19.29 12.55
CA THR A 135 -4.17 -19.67 12.12
C THR A 135 -4.99 -18.49 11.60
N SER A 136 -4.47 -17.28 11.80
CA SER A 136 -5.00 -16.02 11.29
C SER A 136 -5.14 -16.01 9.77
N ASN A 137 -6.08 -15.21 9.29
CA ASN A 137 -6.28 -14.91 7.88
C ASN A 137 -5.48 -13.67 7.42
N GLN A 138 -4.67 -13.08 8.31
CA GLN A 138 -3.84 -11.89 8.06
C GLN A 138 -2.64 -12.18 7.15
#